data_AF-A0A347WCA6-F1
#
_entry.id   AF-A0A347WCA6-F1
#
_cell.length_a   1.000
_cell.length_b   1.000
_cell.length_c   1.000
_cell.angle_alpha   90.00
_cell.angle_beta   90.00
_cell.angle_gamma   90.00
#
_symmetry.space_group_name_H-M   'P 1'
#
loop_
_entity.id
_entity.type
_entity.pdbx_description
1 polymer ?
#
loop_
_entity_poly.entity_id
_entity_poly.type
_entity_poly.pdbx_seq_one_letter_code
_entity_poly.pdbx_strand_id
1 'polypeptide(L)'
;MAADRSCFPTNIHLASPNAMRMRRALRMSRRDMLLGAMGAAVVALGASRPGFAATEEADPVVPLFLAVSQRLTDRDVLDPQISHALYAGIIHANPERREQIHKLHDLMASGSFASARALASAAEHSDPVFKDVIHEIMTGWYRGVADQKVVVYRSALMFDITKDAVYPKTYAAGGPFYWTQTPPEVAVPTGEPALSPSKFVVEPT
;
A
#
# COMPACT_ATOMS: atom_id res chain seq x y z
N MET A 1 -37.04 -25.52 -33.68
CA MET A 1 -37.38 -25.35 -35.11
C MET A 1 -36.88 -23.98 -35.55
N ALA A 2 -35.75 -23.94 -36.26
CA ALA A 2 -35.17 -22.73 -36.82
C ALA A 2 -35.91 -22.35 -38.11
N ALA A 3 -36.33 -21.08 -38.23
CA ALA A 3 -37.04 -20.58 -39.39
C ALA A 3 -36.03 -20.07 -40.43
N ASP A 4 -36.04 -20.75 -41.58
CA ASP A 4 -35.34 -20.39 -42.80
C ASP A 4 -35.99 -19.15 -43.45
N ARG A 5 -35.19 -18.18 -43.88
CA ARG A 5 -35.66 -17.04 -44.68
C ARG A 5 -34.75 -16.82 -45.88
N SER A 6 -35.37 -17.07 -47.02
CA SER A 6 -34.94 -16.99 -48.40
C SER A 6 -34.20 -15.70 -48.80
N CYS A 7 -33.08 -15.88 -49.48
CA CYS A 7 -32.41 -14.82 -50.25
C CYS A 7 -33.15 -14.60 -51.59
N PHE A 8 -33.50 -13.35 -51.89
CA PHE A 8 -33.83 -12.91 -53.24
C PHE A 8 -32.57 -12.33 -53.92
N PRO A 9 -32.14 -12.81 -55.10
CA PRO A 9 -31.07 -12.17 -55.83
C PRO A 9 -31.60 -10.87 -56.49
N THR A 10 -30.99 -9.74 -56.13
CA THR A 10 -31.27 -8.47 -56.81
C THR A 10 -30.51 -8.47 -58.14
N ASN A 11 -31.23 -8.48 -59.26
CA ASN A 11 -30.67 -8.39 -60.60
C ASN A 11 -29.87 -7.08 -60.77
N ILE A 12 -28.54 -7.17 -60.85
CA ILE A 12 -27.61 -6.02 -60.87
C ILE A 12 -27.48 -5.41 -62.29
N HIS A 13 -28.18 -5.95 -63.28
CA HIS A 13 -27.91 -5.65 -64.69
C HIS A 13 -28.51 -4.35 -65.25
N LEU A 14 -29.07 -3.44 -64.42
CA LEU A 14 -29.76 -2.25 -64.94
C LEU A 14 -29.42 -0.90 -64.27
N ALA A 15 -28.30 -0.78 -63.55
CA ALA A 15 -27.91 0.50 -62.95
C ALA A 15 -26.82 1.23 -63.75
N SER A 16 -27.21 2.30 -64.44
CA SER A 16 -26.31 3.20 -65.19
C SER A 16 -25.25 3.89 -64.29
N PRO A 17 -24.01 4.11 -64.76
CA PRO A 17 -22.88 4.63 -63.96
C PRO A 17 -23.17 5.94 -63.20
N ASN A 18 -24.06 6.77 -63.72
CA ASN A 18 -24.39 8.07 -63.12
C ASN A 18 -25.23 7.94 -61.82
N ALA A 19 -26.00 6.87 -61.65
CA ALA A 19 -26.80 6.65 -60.44
C ALA A 19 -25.93 6.26 -59.22
N MET A 20 -24.74 5.67 -59.46
CA MET A 20 -23.80 5.31 -58.39
C MET A 20 -23.03 6.52 -57.83
N ARG A 21 -22.78 7.56 -58.64
CA ARG A 21 -22.06 8.77 -58.19
C ARG A 21 -22.88 9.62 -57.24
N MET A 22 -24.16 9.86 -57.53
CA MET A 22 -25.02 10.69 -56.67
C MET A 22 -25.35 10.01 -55.32
N ARG A 23 -25.44 8.68 -55.28
CA ARG A 23 -25.65 7.94 -54.01
C ARG A 23 -24.42 7.92 -53.10
N ARG A 24 -23.23 8.22 -53.63
CA ARG A 24 -21.98 8.28 -52.85
C ARG A 24 -21.78 9.63 -52.16
N ALA A 25 -22.29 10.72 -52.74
CA ALA A 25 -22.18 12.07 -52.19
C ALA A 25 -23.12 12.32 -50.99
N LEU A 26 -24.25 11.60 -50.90
CA LEU A 26 -25.24 11.77 -49.83
C LEU A 26 -25.08 10.76 -48.67
N ARG A 27 -24.09 9.87 -48.73
CA ARG A 27 -23.76 8.99 -47.61
C ARG A 27 -22.62 9.62 -46.82
N MET A 28 -22.96 10.60 -45.97
CA MET A 28 -22.12 10.88 -44.81
C MET A 28 -21.88 9.54 -44.09
N SER A 29 -20.62 9.14 -44.03
CA SER A 29 -20.27 7.82 -43.53
C SER A 29 -20.52 7.80 -42.03
N ARG A 30 -21.17 6.75 -41.52
CA ARG A 30 -21.28 6.52 -40.06
C ARG A 30 -19.90 6.53 -39.37
N ARG A 31 -18.83 6.26 -40.14
CA ARG A 31 -17.44 6.39 -39.68
C ARG A 31 -17.03 7.83 -39.38
N ASP A 32 -17.48 8.80 -40.18
CA ASP A 32 -17.10 10.21 -39.97
C ASP A 32 -17.80 10.77 -38.71
N MET A 33 -19.04 10.32 -38.46
CA MET A 33 -19.76 10.67 -37.23
C MET A 33 -19.18 9.98 -35.98
N LEU A 34 -18.71 8.73 -36.09
CA LEU A 34 -18.03 8.03 -34.99
C LEU A 34 -16.63 8.61 -34.70
N LEU A 35 -15.88 9.02 -35.73
CA LEU A 35 -14.59 9.69 -35.56
C LEU A 35 -14.74 11.08 -34.95
N GLY A 36 -15.80 11.82 -35.29
CA GLY A 36 -16.15 13.08 -34.61
C GLY A 36 -16.55 12.89 -33.14
N ALA A 37 -17.28 11.82 -32.81
CA ALA A 37 -17.69 11.52 -31.43
C ALA A 37 -16.51 11.08 -30.53
N MET A 38 -15.48 10.43 -31.10
CA MET A 38 -14.27 10.06 -30.35
C MET A 38 -13.41 11.27 -29.95
N GLY A 39 -13.43 12.36 -30.73
CA GLY A 39 -12.71 13.59 -30.38
C GLY A 39 -13.30 14.33 -29.17
N ALA A 40 -14.63 14.28 -29.00
CA ALA A 40 -15.30 14.93 -27.86
C ALA A 40 -15.23 14.09 -26.56
N ALA A 41 -15.06 12.77 -26.66
CA ALA A 41 -14.95 11.90 -25.48
C ALA A 41 -13.57 11.97 -24.79
N VAL A 42 -12.49 12.29 -25.51
CA VAL A 42 -11.14 12.37 -24.91
C VAL A 42 -10.98 13.58 -23.98
N VAL A 43 -11.76 14.66 -24.20
CA VAL A 43 -11.75 15.83 -23.29
C VAL A 43 -12.59 15.58 -22.03
N ALA A 44 -13.59 14.69 -22.09
CA ALA A 44 -14.46 14.39 -20.94
C ALA A 44 -13.94 13.24 -20.05
N LEU A 45 -13.06 12.36 -20.57
CA LEU A 45 -12.46 11.25 -19.81
C LEU A 45 -11.02 11.51 -19.34
N GLY A 46 -10.40 12.63 -19.72
CA GLY A 46 -9.09 13.07 -19.20
C GLY A 46 -9.13 13.68 -17.79
N ALA A 47 -10.32 13.79 -17.20
CA ALA A 47 -10.51 14.22 -15.81
C ALA A 47 -10.65 13.04 -14.84
N SER A 48 -10.10 11.87 -15.17
CA SER A 48 -9.64 10.91 -14.16
C SER A 48 -8.48 11.55 -13.39
N ARG A 49 -8.86 12.50 -12.53
CA ARG A 49 -8.04 12.95 -11.42
C ARG A 49 -7.57 11.69 -10.70
N PRO A 50 -6.27 11.52 -10.44
CA PRO A 50 -5.89 10.74 -9.27
C PRO A 50 -6.69 11.35 -8.13
N GLY A 51 -7.32 10.53 -7.30
CA GLY A 51 -7.85 11.02 -6.04
C GLY A 51 -6.68 11.53 -5.20
N PHE A 52 -6.20 12.74 -5.50
CA PHE A 52 -5.47 13.53 -4.54
C PHE A 52 -6.51 13.80 -3.47
N ALA A 53 -6.35 13.08 -2.35
CA ALA A 53 -6.86 13.54 -1.09
C ALA A 53 -6.70 15.06 -1.05
N ALA A 54 -7.74 15.76 -0.61
CA ALA A 54 -7.62 17.17 -0.29
C ALA A 54 -6.29 17.35 0.45
N THR A 55 -5.54 18.39 0.11
CA THR A 55 -4.35 18.78 0.87
C THR A 55 -4.86 19.21 2.24
N GLU A 56 -5.18 18.24 3.10
CA GLU A 56 -5.13 18.40 4.53
C GLU A 56 -3.74 18.96 4.81
N GLU A 57 -3.72 20.02 5.59
CA GLU A 57 -2.49 20.55 6.15
C GLU A 57 -1.70 19.38 6.71
N ALA A 58 -0.54 19.12 6.10
CA ALA A 58 0.22 17.92 6.39
C ALA A 58 0.60 17.95 7.87
N ASP A 59 0.12 16.95 8.61
CA ASP A 59 0.35 16.86 10.05
C ASP A 59 1.87 16.89 10.33
N PRO A 60 2.37 17.89 11.08
CA PRO A 60 3.81 18.08 11.28
C PRO A 60 4.45 16.92 12.03
N VAL A 61 3.67 16.04 12.67
CA VAL A 61 4.16 14.87 13.39
C VAL A 61 4.48 13.68 12.47
N VAL A 62 3.96 13.66 11.24
CA VAL A 62 4.25 12.59 10.26
C VAL A 62 5.76 12.37 10.02
N PRO A 63 6.58 13.41 9.72
CA PRO A 63 8.03 13.21 9.58
C PRO A 63 8.70 12.77 10.89
N LEU A 64 8.18 13.19 12.05
CA LEU A 64 8.71 12.78 13.36
C LEU A 64 8.47 11.29 13.60
N PHE A 65 7.29 10.79 13.24
CA PHE A 65 6.96 9.37 13.30
C PHE A 65 7.89 8.52 12.44
N LEU A 66 8.21 8.97 11.22
CA LEU A 66 9.17 8.29 10.35
C LEU A 66 10.56 8.23 10.99
N ALA A 67 11.05 9.33 11.55
CA ALA A 67 12.37 9.39 12.18
C ALA A 67 12.45 8.47 13.42
N VAL A 68 11.43 8.50 14.28
CA VAL A 68 11.32 7.59 15.44
C VAL A 68 11.26 6.13 14.96
N SER A 69 10.50 5.84 13.91
CA SER A 69 10.38 4.50 13.33
C SER A 69 11.72 3.98 12.81
N GLN A 70 12.46 4.80 12.07
CA GLN A 70 13.80 4.45 11.58
C GLN A 70 14.72 4.11 12.75
N ARG A 71 14.69 4.93 13.81
CA ARG A 71 15.53 4.70 14.98
C ARG A 71 15.16 3.44 15.76
N LEU A 72 13.87 3.19 15.99
CA LEU A 72 13.40 2.02 16.75
C LEU A 72 13.57 0.70 15.99
N THR A 73 13.53 0.74 14.67
CA THR A 73 13.73 -0.44 13.82
C THR A 73 15.20 -0.67 13.45
N ASP A 74 16.11 0.24 13.85
CA ASP A 74 17.51 0.30 13.42
C ASP A 74 17.64 0.16 11.87
N ARG A 75 16.80 0.92 11.14
CA ARG A 75 16.80 0.95 9.67
C ARG A 75 16.99 2.37 9.16
N ASP A 76 17.97 2.54 8.27
CA ASP A 76 18.28 3.85 7.67
C ASP A 76 17.15 4.35 6.76
N VAL A 77 16.46 3.44 6.06
CA VAL A 77 15.42 3.78 5.08
C VAL A 77 14.16 2.97 5.36
N LEU A 78 13.06 3.69 5.51
CA LEU A 78 11.70 3.16 5.58
C LEU A 78 10.84 3.84 4.52
N ASP A 79 9.83 3.14 4.03
CA ASP A 79 8.92 3.66 3.02
C ASP A 79 8.03 4.77 3.62
N PRO A 80 8.10 6.02 3.11
CA PRO A 80 7.32 7.13 3.65
C PRO A 80 5.81 6.97 3.51
N GLN A 81 5.33 6.26 2.48
CA GLN A 81 3.91 6.02 2.26
C GLN A 81 3.36 5.03 3.29
N ILE A 82 4.11 3.95 3.55
CA ILE A 82 3.78 2.99 4.62
C ILE A 82 3.81 3.70 5.97
N SER A 83 4.84 4.51 6.22
CA SER A 83 4.98 5.29 7.45
C SER A 83 3.76 6.19 7.68
N HIS A 84 3.34 6.95 6.67
CA HIS A 84 2.15 7.80 6.75
C HIS A 84 0.87 7.01 7.01
N ALA A 85 0.68 5.88 6.34
CA ALA A 85 -0.52 5.05 6.51
C ALA A 85 -0.58 4.39 7.91
N LEU A 86 0.56 3.92 8.43
CA LEU A 86 0.66 3.41 9.80
C LEU A 86 0.37 4.51 10.82
N TYR A 87 0.97 5.69 10.65
CA TYR A 87 0.71 6.85 11.48
C TYR A 87 -0.78 7.20 11.52
N ALA A 88 -1.41 7.35 10.35
CA ALA A 88 -2.84 7.67 10.25
C ALA A 88 -3.71 6.63 10.98
N GLY A 89 -3.40 5.33 10.84
CA GLY A 89 -4.11 4.27 11.56
C GLY A 89 -3.92 4.34 13.08
N ILE A 90 -2.70 4.60 13.56
CA ILE A 90 -2.41 4.73 14.99
C ILE A 90 -3.16 5.92 15.60
N ILE A 91 -3.15 7.09 14.94
CA ILE A 91 -3.86 8.28 15.42
C ILE A 91 -5.37 8.10 15.34
N HIS A 92 -5.88 7.42 14.31
CA HIS A 92 -7.30 7.10 14.21
C HIS A 92 -7.77 6.22 15.38
N ALA A 93 -6.98 5.21 15.76
CA ALA A 93 -7.29 4.35 16.91
C ALA A 93 -7.20 5.08 18.25
N ASN A 94 -6.20 5.96 18.41
CA ASN A 94 -6.00 6.77 19.61
C ASN A 94 -5.42 8.15 19.26
N PRO A 95 -6.25 9.23 19.27
CA PRO A 95 -5.79 10.58 18.94
C PRO A 95 -4.68 11.13 19.84
N GLU A 96 -4.58 10.68 21.10
CA GLU A 96 -3.53 11.12 22.04
C GLU A 96 -2.12 10.70 21.58
N ARG A 97 -2.03 9.66 20.74
CA ARG A 97 -0.76 9.16 20.19
C ARG A 97 -0.01 10.23 19.42
N ARG A 98 -0.69 11.24 18.86
CA ARG A 98 -0.04 12.35 18.14
C ARG A 98 0.93 13.08 19.06
N GLU A 99 0.46 13.51 20.23
CA GLU A 99 1.28 14.23 21.20
C GLU A 99 2.38 13.33 21.78
N GLN A 100 2.05 12.06 22.05
CA GLN A 100 3.01 11.11 22.61
C GLN A 100 4.13 10.76 21.62
N ILE A 101 3.84 10.63 20.33
CA ILE A 101 4.86 10.44 19.28
C ILE A 101 5.75 11.68 19.18
N HIS A 102 5.19 12.88 19.26
CA HIS A 102 5.99 14.11 19.29
C HIS A 102 6.94 14.13 20.49
N LYS A 103 6.44 13.84 21.72
CA LYS A 103 7.29 13.79 22.92
C LYS A 103 8.35 12.68 22.84
N LEU A 104 8.03 11.53 22.27
CA LEU A 104 8.98 10.45 22.05
C LEU A 104 10.08 10.88 21.07
N HIS A 105 9.71 11.61 20.02
CA HIS A 105 10.69 12.21 19.11
C HIS A 105 11.58 13.25 19.82
N ASP A 106 11.02 14.13 20.65
CA ASP A 106 11.81 15.12 21.39
C ASP A 106 12.81 14.46 22.35
N LEU A 107 12.40 13.37 23.02
CA LEU A 107 13.30 12.54 23.84
C LEU A 107 14.41 11.94 22.98
N MET A 108 14.07 11.38 21.82
CA MET A 108 15.03 10.84 20.86
C MET A 108 16.04 11.91 20.38
N ALA A 109 15.58 13.13 20.10
CA ALA A 109 16.39 14.22 19.57
C ALA A 109 17.25 14.92 20.62
N SER A 110 16.81 14.94 21.88
CA SER A 110 17.55 15.54 23.00
C SER A 110 18.62 14.62 23.58
N GLY A 111 18.51 13.31 23.37
CA GLY A 111 19.46 12.32 23.85
C GLY A 111 20.38 11.76 22.77
N SER A 112 21.54 11.24 23.17
CA SER A 112 22.39 10.40 22.32
C SER A 112 22.28 8.95 22.79
N PHE A 113 21.51 8.14 22.06
CA PHE A 113 21.31 6.73 22.37
C PHE A 113 22.24 5.86 21.53
N ALA A 114 22.91 4.89 22.14
CA ALA A 114 23.83 3.98 21.42
C ALA A 114 23.09 2.98 20.50
N SER A 115 21.84 2.63 20.82
CA SER A 115 21.04 1.65 20.08
C SER A 115 19.54 1.91 20.20
N ALA A 116 18.72 1.26 19.36
CA ALA A 116 17.26 1.26 19.53
C ALA A 116 16.84 0.76 20.92
N ARG A 117 17.53 -0.27 21.45
CA ARG A 117 17.30 -0.78 22.81
C ARG A 117 17.49 0.33 23.85
N ALA A 118 18.59 1.07 23.78
CA ALA A 118 18.87 2.15 24.74
C ALA A 118 17.81 3.26 24.68
N LEU A 119 17.35 3.63 23.47
CA LEU A 119 16.25 4.57 23.30
C LEU A 119 14.96 4.05 23.93
N ALA A 120 14.56 2.82 23.61
CA ALA A 120 13.32 2.24 24.09
C ALA A 120 13.29 2.12 25.62
N SER A 121 14.38 1.64 26.22
CA SER A 121 14.50 1.57 27.68
C SER A 121 14.44 2.96 28.31
N ALA A 122 15.16 3.95 27.77
CA ALA A 122 15.14 5.31 28.31
C ALA A 122 13.76 5.98 28.19
N ALA A 123 13.05 5.74 27.08
CA ALA A 123 11.69 6.21 26.88
C ALA A 123 10.76 5.64 27.95
N GLU A 124 10.71 4.31 28.11
CA GLU A 124 9.86 3.68 29.13
C GLU A 124 10.16 4.17 30.56
N HIS A 125 11.44 4.41 30.88
CA HIS A 125 11.83 4.97 32.19
C HIS A 125 11.36 6.42 32.38
N SER A 126 11.31 7.21 31.31
CA SER A 126 10.87 8.61 31.38
C SER A 126 9.37 8.76 31.52
N ASP A 127 8.60 7.94 30.80
CA ASP A 127 7.14 7.88 30.87
C ASP A 127 6.70 6.45 30.49
N PRO A 128 6.01 5.72 31.40
CA PRO A 128 5.51 4.38 31.13
C PRO A 128 4.61 4.30 29.89
N VAL A 129 3.93 5.39 29.48
CA VAL A 129 3.11 5.43 28.26
C VAL A 129 3.92 5.12 27.01
N PHE A 130 5.22 5.47 26.97
CA PHE A 130 6.05 5.23 25.79
C PHE A 130 6.24 3.75 25.50
N LYS A 131 6.10 2.86 26.49
CA LYS A 131 6.07 1.41 26.24
C LYS A 131 5.00 1.05 25.21
N ASP A 132 3.78 1.53 25.42
CA ASP A 132 2.64 1.20 24.56
C ASP A 132 2.79 1.88 23.19
N VAL A 133 3.27 3.12 23.15
CA VAL A 133 3.54 3.85 21.90
C VAL A 133 4.59 3.11 21.05
N ILE A 134 5.71 2.71 21.66
CA ILE A 134 6.76 1.95 20.97
C ILE A 134 6.21 0.60 20.51
N HIS A 135 5.42 -0.07 21.34
CA HIS A 135 4.82 -1.36 20.99
C HIS A 135 3.91 -1.23 19.76
N GLU A 136 3.08 -0.19 19.69
CA GLU A 136 2.21 0.08 18.54
C GLU A 136 3.02 0.39 17.27
N ILE A 137 4.06 1.22 17.37
CA ILE A 137 4.95 1.53 16.23
C ILE A 137 5.61 0.25 15.70
N MET A 138 6.21 -0.53 16.60
CA MET A 138 6.91 -1.77 16.23
C MET A 138 5.94 -2.82 15.68
N THR A 139 4.75 -2.95 16.27
CA THR A 139 3.69 -3.83 15.75
C THR A 139 3.28 -3.40 14.34
N GLY A 140 3.10 -2.10 14.12
CA GLY A 140 2.76 -1.54 12.82
C GLY A 140 3.76 -1.89 11.74
N TRP A 141 5.06 -1.70 12.01
CA TRP A 141 6.11 -2.02 11.04
C TRP A 141 6.31 -3.52 10.82
N TYR A 142 6.36 -4.31 11.89
CA TYR A 142 6.68 -5.73 11.78
C TYR A 142 5.52 -6.56 11.27
N ARG A 143 4.28 -6.23 11.64
CA ARG A 143 3.08 -6.96 11.21
C ARG A 143 2.33 -6.28 10.07
N GLY A 144 2.60 -5.00 9.81
CA GLY A 144 1.93 -4.23 8.76
C GLY A 144 0.48 -3.86 9.10
N VAL A 145 0.16 -3.71 10.39
CA VAL A 145 -1.21 -3.46 10.87
C VAL A 145 -1.30 -2.22 11.74
N ALA A 146 -2.36 -1.44 11.59
CA ALA A 146 -2.70 -0.32 12.46
C ALA A 146 -4.22 -0.27 12.62
N ASP A 147 -4.74 0.14 13.79
CA ASP A 147 -6.19 0.11 14.07
C ASP A 147 -6.84 -1.25 13.76
N GLN A 148 -6.14 -2.35 14.09
CA GLN A 148 -6.55 -3.73 13.78
C GLN A 148 -6.82 -4.03 12.29
N LYS A 149 -6.36 -3.14 11.39
CA LYS A 149 -6.51 -3.27 9.94
C LYS A 149 -5.16 -3.46 9.29
N VAL A 150 -5.14 -4.20 8.19
CA VAL A 150 -3.92 -4.38 7.38
C VAL A 150 -3.64 -3.09 6.61
N VAL A 151 -2.49 -2.50 6.87
CA VAL A 151 -1.95 -1.34 6.13
C VAL A 151 -1.07 -1.82 4.98
N VAL A 152 -0.17 -2.76 5.28
CA VAL A 152 0.71 -3.39 4.29
C VAL A 152 0.89 -4.86 4.64
N TYR A 153 0.95 -5.73 3.63
CA TYR A 153 1.20 -7.14 3.86
C TYR A 153 2.61 -7.54 3.44
N ARG A 154 2.92 -7.46 2.14
CA ARG A 154 4.18 -7.95 1.58
C ARG A 154 5.42 -7.28 2.18
N SER A 155 5.35 -5.98 2.45
CA SER A 155 6.49 -5.18 2.93
C SER A 155 6.57 -5.08 4.46
N ALA A 156 5.78 -5.88 5.20
CA ALA A 156 5.89 -5.94 6.66
C ALA A 156 7.28 -6.48 7.06
N LEU A 157 7.92 -5.83 8.03
CA LEU A 157 9.35 -6.06 8.31
C LEU A 157 9.67 -7.48 8.80
N MET A 158 8.70 -8.19 9.40
CA MET A 158 8.91 -9.58 9.83
C MET A 158 9.26 -10.52 8.67
N PHE A 159 8.78 -10.22 7.45
CA PHE A 159 9.08 -11.03 6.28
C PHE A 159 10.49 -10.77 5.74
N ASP A 160 11.04 -9.57 5.96
CA ASP A 160 12.40 -9.24 5.52
C ASP A 160 13.47 -10.01 6.31
N ILE A 161 13.17 -10.36 7.57
CA ILE A 161 14.06 -11.12 8.46
C ILE A 161 14.14 -12.59 8.07
N THR A 162 13.07 -13.15 7.49
CA THR A 162 12.96 -14.59 7.20
C THR A 162 13.00 -14.92 5.71
N LYS A 163 13.21 -13.92 4.83
CA LYS A 163 13.09 -14.04 3.37
C LYS A 163 14.06 -15.04 2.71
N ASP A 164 15.11 -15.44 3.42
CA ASP A 164 16.10 -16.42 2.99
C ASP A 164 15.62 -17.89 3.17
N ALA A 165 14.58 -18.10 3.97
CA ALA A 165 14.01 -19.41 4.25
C ALA A 165 12.49 -19.50 4.05
N VAL A 166 11.76 -18.42 4.37
CA VAL A 166 10.30 -18.37 4.43
C VAL A 166 9.77 -17.17 3.63
N TYR A 167 8.89 -17.46 2.68
CA TYR A 167 8.25 -16.43 1.87
C TYR A 167 6.86 -16.08 2.43
N PRO A 168 6.39 -14.83 2.26
CA PRO A 168 5.04 -14.45 2.64
C PRO A 168 4.00 -15.37 2.00
N LYS A 169 2.95 -15.75 2.76
CA LYS A 169 1.86 -16.56 2.21
C LYS A 169 1.25 -15.85 1.01
N THR A 170 0.75 -16.60 0.03
CA THR A 170 0.22 -16.10 -1.26
C THR A 170 1.27 -15.60 -2.26
N TYR A 171 2.56 -15.57 -1.90
CA TYR A 171 3.66 -15.20 -2.81
C TYR A 171 4.55 -16.41 -3.10
N ALA A 172 4.52 -16.90 -4.35
CA ALA A 172 5.34 -18.02 -4.82
C ALA A 172 6.74 -17.54 -5.26
N ALA A 173 7.59 -17.14 -4.31
CA ALA A 173 8.92 -16.59 -4.59
C ALA A 173 10.07 -17.63 -4.55
N GLY A 174 9.91 -18.75 -3.81
CA GLY A 174 10.96 -19.77 -3.65
C GLY A 174 11.11 -20.76 -4.81
N GLY A 175 10.24 -20.71 -5.81
CA GLY A 175 10.12 -21.77 -6.81
C GLY A 175 9.47 -23.05 -6.25
N PRO A 176 9.20 -24.05 -7.11
CA PRO A 176 8.63 -25.32 -6.68
C PRO A 176 9.55 -26.05 -5.70
N PHE A 177 8.97 -26.68 -4.68
CA PHE A 177 9.67 -27.55 -3.72
C PHE A 177 10.80 -26.88 -2.91
N TYR A 178 10.84 -25.55 -2.79
CA TYR A 178 11.91 -24.85 -2.05
C TYR A 178 12.07 -25.35 -0.61
N TRP A 179 10.98 -25.81 0.01
CA TRP A 179 10.92 -26.33 1.37
C TRP A 179 11.68 -27.65 1.59
N THR A 180 12.18 -28.31 0.54
CA THR A 180 13.02 -29.51 0.68
C THR A 180 14.49 -29.18 0.94
N GLN A 181 14.88 -27.92 0.81
CA GLN A 181 16.25 -27.46 1.08
C GLN A 181 16.40 -27.12 2.55
N THR A 182 17.56 -27.44 3.12
CA THR A 182 17.92 -27.01 4.48
C THR A 182 18.01 -25.48 4.51
N PRO A 183 17.28 -24.79 5.41
CA PRO A 183 17.42 -23.35 5.60
C PRO A 183 18.86 -22.97 5.97
N PRO A 184 19.28 -21.73 5.68
CA PRO A 184 20.56 -21.23 6.16
C PRO A 184 20.61 -21.23 7.69
N GLU A 185 21.79 -21.54 8.24
CA GLU A 185 22.04 -21.42 9.67
C GLU A 185 22.07 -19.94 10.06
N VAL A 186 21.35 -19.60 11.14
CA VAL A 186 21.31 -18.24 11.68
C VAL A 186 21.80 -18.23 13.11
N ALA A 187 22.57 -17.21 13.47
CA ALA A 187 23.05 -17.08 14.85
C ALA A 187 21.87 -16.97 15.82
N VAL A 188 21.97 -17.69 16.94
CA VAL A 188 20.97 -17.60 18.01
C VAL A 188 20.96 -16.17 18.57
N PRO A 189 19.80 -15.49 18.60
CA PRO A 189 19.73 -14.14 19.15
C PRO A 189 20.07 -14.16 20.64
N THR A 190 21.05 -13.35 21.04
CA THR A 190 21.53 -13.22 22.43
C THR A 190 20.99 -11.96 23.14
N GLY A 191 20.18 -11.16 22.45
CA GLY A 191 19.64 -9.91 22.99
C GLY A 191 18.51 -10.14 23.99
N GLU A 192 18.48 -9.32 25.03
CA GLU A 192 17.34 -9.26 25.95
C GLU A 192 16.23 -8.33 25.43
N PRO A 193 14.97 -8.44 25.92
CA PRO A 193 13.91 -7.49 25.63
C PRO A 193 14.25 -6.08 26.11
N ALA A 194 14.07 -5.06 25.27
CA ALA A 194 14.38 -3.67 25.59
C ALA A 194 13.35 -2.99 26.51
N LEU A 195 12.12 -3.47 26.46
CA LEU A 195 10.99 -2.98 27.23
C LEU A 195 10.60 -4.02 28.29
N SER A 196 9.96 -3.57 29.36
CA SER A 196 9.38 -4.49 30.34
C SER A 196 8.33 -5.41 29.68
N PRO A 197 8.15 -6.65 30.18
CA PRO A 197 7.18 -7.58 29.60
C PRO A 197 5.76 -6.98 29.57
N SER A 198 5.06 -7.14 28.44
CA SER A 198 3.62 -6.86 28.38
C SER A 198 2.86 -7.99 29.07
N LYS A 199 1.68 -7.68 29.63
CA LYS A 199 0.79 -8.71 30.18
C LYS A 199 0.44 -9.69 29.05
N PHE A 200 0.68 -10.98 29.28
CA PHE A 200 0.26 -12.01 28.34
C PHE A 200 -1.26 -12.02 28.26
N VAL A 201 -1.81 -11.64 27.10
CA VAL A 201 -3.24 -11.72 26.81
C VAL A 201 -3.41 -12.90 25.88
N VAL A 202 -4.09 -13.95 26.36
CA VAL A 202 -4.48 -15.09 25.52
C VAL A 202 -5.58 -14.60 24.59
N GLU A 203 -5.31 -14.56 23.28
CA GLU A 203 -6.37 -14.35 22.30
C GLU A 203 -7.37 -15.53 22.39
N PRO A 204 -8.68 -15.27 22.44
CA PRO A 204 -9.66 -16.35 22.42
C PRO A 204 -9.52 -17.11 21.09
N THR A 205 -9.25 -18.42 21.20
CA THR A 205 -9.21 -19.37 20.08
C THR A 205 -10.59 -19.58 19.47
#